data_AF-A0AAE9PX49-F1
#
_entry.id   AF-A0AAE9PX49-F1
#
_cell.length_a   1.000
_cell.length_b   1.000
_cell.length_c   1.000
_cell.angle_alpha   90.00
_cell.angle_beta   90.00
_cell.angle_gamma   90.00
#
_symmetry.space_group_name_H-M   'P 1'
#
loop_
_entity.id
_entity.type
_entity.pdbx_description
1 polymer ?
#
loop_
_entity_poly.entity_id
_entity_poly.type
_entity_poly.pdbx_seq_one_letter_code
_entity_poly.pdbx_strand_id
1 'polypeptide(L)'
;MGASFHNLILDFCGQHGFQPQIVQEAVQMYTIVNLVAAGIGISIVPSSVSVFQRSDVVFRSFQEESPSIPLYAAWKTGTHETVLTHFLEVVEETACNEELDM
;
A
#
# COMPACT_ATOMS: atom_id res chain seq x y z
N MET A 1 -2.87 -3.58 -7.70
CA MET A 1 -1.45 -3.33 -7.35
C MET A 1 -0.67 -4.60 -7.66
N GLY A 2 -0.20 -4.76 -8.90
CA GLY A 2 0.44 -5.99 -9.39
C GLY A 2 1.96 -5.85 -9.42
N ALA A 3 2.59 -6.34 -10.50
CA ALA A 3 4.05 -6.29 -10.72
C ALA A 3 4.71 -4.93 -10.41
N SER A 4 3.99 -3.82 -10.50
CA SER A 4 4.49 -2.49 -10.13
C SER A 4 4.86 -2.35 -8.65
N PHE A 5 4.06 -2.89 -7.72
CA PHE A 5 4.35 -2.79 -6.29
C PHE A 5 5.48 -3.73 -5.86
N HIS A 6 5.49 -4.95 -6.40
CA HIS A 6 6.58 -5.90 -6.16
C HIS A 6 7.93 -5.34 -6.63
N ASN A 7 7.97 -4.78 -7.84
CA ASN A 7 9.20 -4.17 -8.35
C ASN A 7 9.61 -2.94 -7.54
N LEU A 8 8.65 -2.11 -7.09
CA LEU A 8 8.93 -0.98 -6.22
C LEU A 8 9.66 -1.41 -4.93
N ILE A 9 9.24 -2.52 -4.32
CA ILE A 9 9.90 -3.08 -3.14
C ILE A 9 11.32 -3.56 -3.49
N LEU A 10 11.48 -4.32 -4.57
CA LEU A 10 12.79 -4.83 -4.98
C LEU A 10 13.78 -3.71 -5.30
N ASP A 11 13.32 -2.68 -6.00
CA ASP A 11 14.10 -1.50 -6.33
C ASP A 11 14.49 -0.73 -5.07
N PHE A 12 13.56 -0.57 -4.11
CA PHE A 12 13.84 0.08 -2.82
C PHE A 12 14.90 -0.68 -2.01
N CYS A 13 14.81 -2.01 -1.92
CA CYS A 13 15.83 -2.84 -1.29
C CYS A 13 17.19 -2.71 -2.02
N GLY A 14 17.16 -2.73 -3.35
CA GLY A 14 18.36 -2.60 -4.19
C GLY A 14 19.06 -1.25 -4.01
N GLN A 15 18.31 -0.15 -3.87
CA GLN A 15 18.84 1.18 -3.55
C GLN A 15 19.55 1.22 -2.19
N HIS A 16 19.14 0.34 -1.26
CA HIS A 16 19.77 0.16 0.06
C HIS A 16 20.82 -0.96 0.09
N GLY A 17 21.25 -1.45 -1.08
CA GLY A 17 22.40 -2.34 -1.21
C GLY A 17 22.13 -3.81 -0.91
N PHE A 18 20.86 -4.24 -0.86
CA PHE A 18 20.53 -5.66 -0.66
C PHE A 18 19.41 -6.15 -1.57
N GLN A 19 19.34 -7.47 -1.75
CA GLN A 19 18.21 -8.13 -2.41
C GLN A 19 17.51 -9.03 -1.39
N PRO A 20 16.18 -8.95 -1.27
CA PRO A 20 15.45 -9.80 -0.33
C PRO A 20 15.48 -11.26 -0.79
N GLN A 21 15.69 -12.19 0.15
CA GLN A 21 15.52 -13.61 -0.12
C GLN A 21 14.03 -13.96 -0.04
N ILE A 22 13.41 -14.24 -1.20
CA ILE A 22 11.98 -14.55 -1.26
C ILE A 22 11.74 -16.00 -0.83
N VAL A 23 11.12 -16.19 0.33
CA VAL A 23 10.77 -17.51 0.89
C VAL A 23 9.37 -17.98 0.50
N GLN A 24 8.46 -17.04 0.19
CA GLN A 24 7.08 -17.31 -0.19
C GLN A 24 6.53 -16.16 -1.03
N GLU A 25 5.90 -16.49 -2.16
CA GLU A 25 5.13 -15.55 -2.96
C GLU A 25 3.64 -15.63 -2.60
N ALA A 26 3.01 -14.47 -2.41
CA ALA A 26 1.57 -14.35 -2.20
C ALA A 26 1.07 -13.03 -2.80
N VAL A 27 -0.17 -13.01 -3.27
CA VAL A 27 -0.72 -11.85 -4.01
C VAL A 27 -1.67 -11.02 -3.15
N GLN A 28 -2.36 -11.65 -2.20
CA GLN A 28 -3.37 -10.99 -1.38
C GLN A 28 -2.76 -10.48 -0.08
N MET A 29 -3.00 -9.21 0.23
CA MET A 29 -2.35 -8.53 1.35
C MET A 29 -2.69 -9.12 2.71
N TYR A 30 -3.96 -9.43 2.95
CA TYR A 30 -4.38 -10.08 4.19
C TYR A 30 -3.81 -11.50 4.31
N THR A 31 -3.63 -12.20 3.19
CA THR A 31 -2.96 -13.50 3.17
C THR A 31 -1.49 -13.35 3.57
N ILE A 32 -0.77 -12.36 3.02
CA ILE A 32 0.61 -12.05 3.40
C ILE A 32 0.71 -11.78 4.91
N VAL A 33 -0.18 -10.96 5.48
CA VAL A 33 -0.18 -10.69 6.92
C VAL A 33 -0.42 -11.96 7.74
N ASN A 34 -1.33 -12.84 7.31
CA ASN A 34 -1.56 -14.12 7.99
C ASN A 34 -0.36 -15.07 7.89
N LEU A 35 0.39 -15.05 6.79
CA LEU A 35 1.63 -15.83 6.65
C LEU A 35 2.74 -15.31 7.59
N VAL A 36 2.83 -13.98 7.77
CA VAL A 36 3.70 -13.37 8.79
C VAL A 36 3.27 -13.80 10.20
N ALA A 37 1.97 -13.74 10.52
CA ALA A 37 1.43 -14.20 11.79
C ALA A 37 1.72 -15.69 12.05
N ALA A 38 1.75 -16.51 11.00
CA ALA A 38 2.12 -17.92 11.06
C ALA A 38 3.64 -18.17 11.19
N GLY A 39 4.46 -17.12 11.23
CA GLY A 39 5.91 -17.23 11.42
C GLY A 39 6.71 -17.56 10.17
N ILE A 40 6.15 -17.40 8.97
CA ILE A 40 6.84 -17.71 7.70
C ILE A 40 7.97 -16.71 7.42
N GLY A 41 7.88 -15.49 7.94
CA GLY A 41 8.90 -14.46 7.77
C GLY A 41 8.36 -13.07 8.04
N ILE A 42 8.85 -12.09 7.27
CA ILE A 42 8.41 -10.70 7.29
C ILE A 42 7.94 -10.28 5.89
N SER A 43 7.21 -9.17 5.80
CA SER A 43 6.79 -8.60 4.53
C SER A 43 6.74 -7.08 4.58
N ILE A 44 6.80 -6.44 3.40
CA ILE A 44 6.68 -5.01 3.20
C ILE A 44 5.29 -4.74 2.64
N VAL A 45 4.54 -3.87 3.30
CA VAL A 45 3.14 -3.56 2.98
C VAL A 45 2.92 -2.04 2.95
N PRO A 46 1.96 -1.53 2.15
CA PRO A 46 1.49 -0.15 2.28
C PRO A 46 0.92 0.09 3.67
N SER A 47 1.05 1.32 4.16
CA SER A 47 0.54 1.75 5.48
C SER A 47 -0.95 1.45 5.66
N SER A 48 -1.75 1.54 4.60
CA SER A 48 -3.19 1.27 4.62
C SER A 48 -3.56 -0.15 5.09
N VAL A 49 -2.63 -1.11 5.00
CA VAL A 49 -2.85 -2.48 5.48
C VAL A 49 -2.82 -2.57 7.00
N SER A 50 -2.18 -1.60 7.69
CA SER A 50 -2.07 -1.58 9.15
C SER A 50 -3.42 -1.42 9.87
N VAL A 51 -4.45 -0.95 9.16
CA VAL A 51 -5.85 -0.93 9.64
C VAL A 51 -6.32 -2.33 10.01
N PHE A 52 -5.78 -3.37 9.37
CA PHE A 52 -5.98 -4.75 9.77
C PHE A 52 -5.13 -5.10 10.99
N GLN A 53 -5.61 -4.64 12.15
CA GLN A 53 -4.97 -4.89 13.43
C GLN A 53 -5.12 -6.36 13.83
N ARG A 54 -3.98 -7.01 14.07
CA ARG A 54 -3.91 -8.30 14.76
C ARG A 54 -2.93 -8.20 15.90
N SER A 55 -3.24 -8.83 17.04
CA SER A 55 -2.39 -8.80 18.23
C SER A 55 -1.07 -9.58 18.06
N ASP A 56 -1.00 -10.48 17.08
CA ASP A 56 0.14 -11.36 16.81
C ASP A 56 1.08 -10.83 15.70
N VAL A 57 0.82 -9.63 15.16
CA VAL A 57 1.65 -8.98 14.13
C VAL A 57 1.98 -7.55 14.55
N VAL A 58 3.24 -7.17 14.39
CA VAL A 58 3.70 -5.78 14.63
C VAL A 58 4.00 -5.12 13.28
N PHE A 59 3.26 -4.05 12.98
CA PHE A 59 3.57 -3.17 11.86
C PHE A 59 4.68 -2.18 12.27
N ARG A 60 5.68 -2.00 11.42
CA ARG A 60 6.79 -1.06 11.65
C ARG A 60 6.99 -0.20 10.42
N SER A 61 7.09 1.10 10.62
CA SER A 61 7.50 2.05 9.58
C SER A 61 8.99 1.95 9.32
N PHE A 62 9.41 2.27 8.10
CA PHE A 62 10.82 2.44 7.76
C PHE A 62 11.41 3.67 8.44
N GLN A 63 12.70 3.64 8.74
CA GLN A 63 13.43 4.83 9.22
C GLN A 63 13.88 5.69 8.05
N GLU A 64 14.14 5.05 6.92
CA GLU A 64 14.48 5.65 5.64
C GLU A 64 13.23 6.20 4.94
N GLU A 65 13.45 7.10 3.99
CA GLU A 65 12.38 7.61 3.13
C GLU A 65 11.88 6.49 2.21
N SER A 66 10.72 5.91 2.55
CA SER A 66 10.10 4.84 1.78
C SER A 66 9.34 5.39 0.57
N PRO A 67 9.26 4.63 -0.54
CA PRO A 67 8.55 5.07 -1.72
C PRO A 67 7.04 5.22 -1.45
N SER A 68 6.46 6.32 -1.95
CA SER A 68 5.01 6.51 -1.92
C SER A 68 4.34 5.74 -3.06
N ILE A 69 3.14 5.22 -2.79
CA ILE A 69 2.31 4.55 -3.78
C ILE A 69 1.19 5.51 -4.13
N PRO A 70 1.22 6.12 -5.33
CA PRO A 70 0.18 7.07 -5.68
C PRO A 70 -1.16 6.35 -5.90
N LEU A 71 -2.22 6.96 -5.38
CA LEU A 71 -3.61 6.57 -5.65
C LEU A 71 -4.18 7.51 -6.71
N TYR A 72 -4.76 6.93 -7.77
CA TYR A 72 -5.31 7.70 -8.89
C TYR A 72 -6.79 7.40 -9.10
N ALA A 73 -7.58 8.43 -9.35
CA ALA A 73 -8.91 8.33 -9.93
C ALA A 73 -8.81 8.56 -11.45
N ALA A 74 -9.50 7.73 -12.24
CA ALA A 74 -9.53 7.84 -13.69
C ALA A 74 -10.95 7.67 -14.22
N TRP A 75 -11.33 8.49 -15.19
CA TRP A 75 -12.66 8.47 -15.81
C TRP A 75 -12.56 8.83 -17.29
N LYS A 76 -13.62 8.52 -18.05
CA LYS A 76 -13.71 8.84 -19.47
C LYS A 76 -14.02 10.32 -19.68
N THR A 77 -13.28 10.96 -20.57
CA THR A 77 -13.49 12.36 -20.96
C THR A 77 -14.79 12.54 -21.76
N GLY A 78 -15.42 13.71 -21.64
CA GLY A 78 -16.65 14.06 -22.37
C GLY A 78 -17.95 13.53 -21.77
N THR A 79 -17.89 12.82 -20.64
CA THR A 79 -19.07 12.35 -19.89
C THR A 79 -19.39 13.37 -18.78
N HIS A 80 -20.46 14.16 -18.95
CA HIS A 80 -20.96 15.07 -17.92
C HIS A 80 -22.03 14.35 -17.09
N GLU A 81 -21.58 13.52 -16.16
CA GLU A 81 -22.47 12.84 -15.22
C GLU A 81 -22.39 13.50 -13.86
N THR A 82 -23.53 13.96 -13.33
CA THR A 82 -23.64 14.57 -12.00
C THR A 82 -23.05 13.69 -10.90
N VAL A 83 -23.17 12.36 -11.03
CA VAL A 83 -22.59 11.40 -10.09
C VAL A 83 -21.06 11.45 -10.10
N LEU A 84 -20.44 11.59 -11.28
CA LEU A 84 -18.97 11.69 -11.39
C LEU A 84 -18.46 12.95 -10.69
N THR A 85 -19.10 14.10 -10.92
CA THR A 85 -18.71 15.36 -10.26
C THR A 85 -18.79 15.22 -8.74
N HIS A 86 -19.93 14.78 -8.19
CA HIS A 86 -20.07 14.62 -6.74
C HIS A 86 -19.12 13.56 -6.17
N PHE A 87 -18.84 12.48 -6.90
CA PHE A 87 -17.85 11.48 -6.46
C PHE A 87 -16.45 12.09 -6.36
N LEU A 88 -16.03 12.89 -7.35
CA LEU A 88 -14.72 13.54 -7.32
C LEU A 88 -14.61 14.57 -6.19
N GLU A 89 -15.67 15.33 -5.91
CA GLU A 89 -15.72 16.24 -4.76
C GLU A 89 -15.48 15.50 -3.44
N VAL A 90 -16.14 14.35 -3.22
CA VAL A 90 -15.94 13.52 -2.03
C VAL A 90 -14.51 12.97 -1.95
N VAL A 91 -13.94 12.55 -3.08
CA VAL A 91 -12.56 12.06 -3.13
C VAL A 91 -11.57 13.17 -2.75
N GLU A 92 -11.76 14.39 -3.26
CA GLU A 92 -10.91 15.54 -2.94
C GLU A 92 -11.01 15.94 -1.46
N GLU A 93 -12.23 15.97 -0.90
CA GLU A 93 -12.47 16.24 0.52
C GLU A 93 -11.79 15.20 1.41
N THR A 94 -11.94 13.91 1.07
CA THR A 94 -11.38 12.81 1.87
C THR A 94 -9.86 12.77 1.77
N ALA A 95 -9.29 13.03 0.59
CA ALA A 95 -7.84 13.04 0.39
C ALA A 95 -7.14 14.18 1.15
N CYS A 96 -7.80 15.32 1.36
CA CYS A 96 -7.24 16.42 2.16
C CYS A 96 -7.32 16.18 3.68
N ASN A 97 -8.18 15.27 4.16
CA ASN A 97 -8.37 15.01 5.59
C ASN A 97 -7.34 14.03 6.19
N GLU A 98 -6.55 13.31 5.38
CA GLU A 98 -5.56 12.34 5.89
C GLU A 98 -4.25 12.98 6.41
N GLU A 99 -4.06 14.29 6.31
CA GLU A 99 -2.87 14.99 6.86
C GLU A 99 -2.87 15.15 8.40
N LEU A 100 -3.94 14.73 9.10
CA LEU A 100 -4.15 15.00 10.55
C LEU A 100 -3.88 13.84 11.51
N ASP A 101 -3.56 12.63 11.02
CA ASP A 101 -3.34 11.43 11.85
C ASP A 101 -1.89 10.86 11.77
N MET A 102 -0.88 11.74 11.65
CA MET A 102 0.55 11.39 11.84
C MET A 102 1.11 11.93 13.16
#